data_AF-A0AAJ1BCG3-F1
#
_entry.id   AF-A0AAJ1BCG3-F1
#
_cell.length_a   1.000
_cell.length_b   1.000
_cell.length_c   1.000
_cell.angle_alpha   90.00
_cell.angle_beta   90.00
_cell.angle_gamma   90.00
#
_symmetry.space_group_name_H-M   'P 1'
#
loop_
_entity.id
_entity.type
_entity.pdbx_description
1 polymer ?
#
loop_
_entity_poly.entity_id
_entity_poly.type
_entity_poly.pdbx_seq_one_letter_code
_entity_poly.pdbx_strand_id
1 'polypeptide(L)'
;MNQISQLSPPKCENIIKVRGEIRLPEGSVFYPQWKTSGSNPVYGGYQDACETLVYDTKTFDVITHKSGKSFPLGQHIKPIKVLDQELYLQGSSFINAPRLYRLDRKTGELTFVKNDTSENANTFTCRQIWAHSEDGTRIPIDCFGTLAEKQPTIVFIYGGFGRNNHSFYSPDIYSKWLTLGYSVAVIHSRGGAEFGKAWHQAGVKAGRRKVREDIASSIRELHRQDICTPETTFVHGMSHGALLAAITTISHPELVSQVICRVPISSTKGLPETTLGRQWLDEYGDPQTSDWDNFMKEEDPLACEATPRSLCTTSWLIIGYCHDAVTTISHADSLVERVKNLGGEVTYWRYSSKGGHEGAFDPSERIAHERRLWSYLSQKASETKPEATGSPC
;
A
#
# COMPACT_ATOMS: atom_id res chain seq x y z
N MET A 1 -11.45 16.10 -25.45
CA MET A 1 -10.00 16.32 -25.66
C MET A 1 -9.30 16.05 -24.35
N ASN A 2 -8.61 14.91 -24.31
CA ASN A 2 -7.94 14.32 -23.15
C ASN A 2 -6.67 15.10 -22.82
N GLN A 3 -6.49 15.47 -21.55
CA GLN A 3 -5.23 16.02 -21.02
C GLN A 3 -4.62 15.15 -19.91
N ILE A 4 -5.02 13.89 -19.76
CA ILE A 4 -4.51 13.00 -18.70
C ILE A 4 -3.67 11.83 -19.28
N SER A 5 -3.68 11.61 -20.60
CA SER A 5 -3.11 10.41 -21.23
C SER A 5 -1.61 10.47 -21.58
N GLN A 6 -0.86 11.48 -21.14
CA GLN A 6 0.59 11.56 -21.36
C GLN A 6 1.28 12.18 -20.15
N LEU A 7 1.39 11.42 -19.06
CA LEU A 7 2.26 11.78 -17.96
C LEU A 7 3.47 10.86 -17.99
N SER A 8 4.65 11.43 -18.16
CA SER A 8 5.90 10.78 -17.80
C SER A 8 6.51 11.58 -16.68
N PRO A 9 6.60 11.03 -15.46
CA PRO A 9 7.02 11.79 -14.29
C PRO A 9 8.38 12.45 -14.55
N PRO A 10 8.54 13.75 -14.27
CA PRO A 10 9.75 14.45 -14.58
C PRO A 10 10.72 14.15 -13.44
N LYS A 11 11.96 13.80 -13.78
CA LYS A 11 13.07 13.92 -12.83
C LYS A 11 13.12 15.38 -12.33
N CYS A 12 13.57 15.60 -11.09
CA CYS A 12 13.55 16.85 -10.31
C CYS A 12 14.10 18.14 -10.97
N GLU A 13 14.39 18.15 -12.26
CA GLU A 13 14.68 19.33 -13.06
C GLU A 13 13.38 20.07 -13.42
N ASN A 14 13.32 21.38 -13.14
CA ASN A 14 12.22 22.28 -13.52
C ASN A 14 10.95 22.26 -12.65
N ILE A 15 11.04 22.05 -11.33
CA ILE A 15 9.92 22.32 -10.41
C ILE A 15 9.47 23.79 -10.55
N ILE A 16 8.22 24.02 -10.94
CA ILE A 16 7.67 25.36 -11.23
C ILE A 16 6.77 25.81 -10.08
N LYS A 17 7.03 27.01 -9.54
CA LYS A 17 6.13 27.67 -8.61
C LYS A 17 4.97 28.30 -9.38
N VAL A 18 3.75 27.83 -9.15
CA VAL A 18 2.55 28.45 -9.73
C VAL A 18 1.54 28.71 -8.63
N ARG A 19 1.23 29.99 -8.38
CA ARG A 19 0.18 30.43 -7.43
C ARG A 19 0.27 29.82 -6.02
N GLY A 20 1.48 29.62 -5.49
CA GLY A 20 1.69 29.03 -4.16
C GLY A 20 1.60 27.50 -4.11
N GLU A 21 1.59 26.83 -5.26
CA GLU A 21 1.75 25.38 -5.39
C GLU A 21 3.11 25.05 -6.01
N ILE A 22 3.66 23.92 -5.59
CA ILE A 22 4.78 23.26 -6.27
C ILE A 22 4.17 22.39 -7.38
N ARG A 23 4.41 22.76 -8.63
CA ARG A 23 4.03 21.94 -9.78
C ARG A 23 5.26 21.24 -10.33
N LEU A 24 5.16 19.94 -10.52
CA LEU A 24 6.14 19.20 -11.32
C LEU A 24 6.00 19.65 -12.78
N PRO A 25 7.06 19.54 -13.60
CA PRO A 25 7.09 20.02 -14.99
C PRO A 25 5.91 19.62 -15.89
N GLU A 26 5.26 18.50 -15.59
CA GLU A 26 4.09 17.96 -16.30
C GLU A 26 2.73 18.51 -15.82
N GLY A 27 2.74 19.41 -14.83
CA GLY A 27 1.54 20.05 -14.28
C GLY A 27 0.91 19.35 -13.08
N SER A 28 1.44 18.20 -12.65
CA SER A 28 1.05 17.53 -11.40
C SER A 28 1.46 18.37 -10.19
N VAL A 29 0.57 18.48 -9.21
CA VAL A 29 0.81 19.24 -7.97
C VAL A 29 1.48 18.33 -6.96
N PHE A 30 2.52 18.81 -6.29
CA PHE A 30 3.13 18.10 -5.17
C PHE A 30 2.27 18.28 -3.92
N TYR A 31 1.91 17.18 -3.25
CA TYR A 31 1.00 17.22 -2.11
C TYR A 31 1.74 16.96 -0.80
N PRO A 32 1.66 17.88 0.18
CA PRO A 32 2.22 17.64 1.50
C PRO A 32 1.50 16.49 2.19
N GLN A 33 2.30 15.60 2.77
CA GLN A 33 1.82 14.54 3.65
C GLN A 33 1.98 14.88 5.12
N TRP A 34 2.90 15.80 5.43
CA TRP A 34 3.04 16.36 6.75
C TRP A 34 3.51 17.81 6.69
N LYS A 35 3.23 18.53 7.78
CA LYS A 35 3.66 19.90 8.03
C LYS A 35 4.23 19.98 9.42
N THR A 36 5.39 20.61 9.58
CA THR A 36 5.94 20.89 10.92
C THR A 36 5.24 22.10 11.55
N SER A 37 5.21 22.14 12.87
CA SER A 37 4.72 23.30 13.64
C SER A 37 5.89 24.22 14.01
N GLY A 38 5.62 25.51 14.26
CA GLY A 38 6.61 26.48 14.75
C GLY A 38 6.68 27.78 13.95
N SER A 39 7.66 28.63 14.29
CA SER A 39 7.89 29.97 13.69
C SER A 39 8.29 29.92 12.21
N ASN A 40 8.89 28.80 11.79
CA ASN A 40 9.22 28.53 10.41
C ASN A 40 8.79 27.10 10.08
N PRO A 41 7.53 26.85 9.67
CA PRO A 41 7.09 25.51 9.35
C PRO A 41 7.68 25.09 7.98
N VAL A 42 7.85 23.78 7.79
CA VAL A 42 8.16 23.16 6.51
C VAL A 42 7.10 22.11 6.22
N TYR A 43 6.98 21.75 4.96
CA TYR A 43 6.17 20.63 4.53
C TYR A 43 7.07 19.51 4.03
N GLY A 44 6.57 18.28 4.08
CA GLY A 44 7.16 17.18 3.34
C GLY A 44 6.09 16.29 2.71
N GLY A 45 6.44 15.67 1.59
CA GLY A 45 5.55 14.81 0.83
C GLY A 45 6.31 13.89 -0.11
N TYR A 46 5.60 13.02 -0.83
CA TYR A 46 6.20 12.11 -1.79
C TYR A 46 6.07 12.69 -3.20
N GLN A 47 7.19 12.72 -3.91
CA GLN A 47 7.22 12.82 -5.35
C GLN A 47 7.05 11.41 -5.90
N ASP A 48 6.14 11.28 -6.86
CA ASP A 48 5.84 10.04 -7.55
C ASP A 48 5.51 8.87 -6.61
N ALA A 49 4.96 9.16 -5.43
CA ALA A 49 4.68 8.20 -4.36
C ALA A 49 5.90 7.49 -3.71
N CYS A 50 7.15 7.82 -4.08
CA CYS A 50 8.33 7.05 -3.66
C CYS A 50 9.47 7.89 -3.07
N GLU A 51 9.79 9.05 -3.64
CA GLU A 51 10.86 9.91 -3.15
C GLU A 51 10.29 11.00 -2.25
N THR A 52 10.83 11.19 -1.04
CA THR A 52 10.37 12.32 -0.19
C THR A 52 11.08 13.62 -0.55
N LEU A 53 10.31 14.69 -0.71
CA LEU A 53 10.83 16.06 -0.72
C LEU A 53 10.43 16.81 0.56
N VAL A 54 11.29 17.73 0.99
CA VAL A 54 11.00 18.70 2.07
C VAL A 54 11.08 20.11 1.49
N TYR A 55 10.08 20.94 1.77
CA TYR A 55 9.98 22.28 1.21
C TYR A 55 9.62 23.35 2.23
N ASP A 56 10.07 24.57 1.97
CA ASP A 56 9.78 25.74 2.80
C ASP A 56 8.32 26.17 2.62
N THR A 57 7.59 26.43 3.71
CA THR A 57 6.17 26.79 3.65
C THR A 57 5.90 28.21 3.11
N LYS A 58 6.90 29.10 3.16
CA LYS A 58 6.77 30.49 2.72
C LYS A 58 7.21 30.64 1.29
N THR A 59 8.37 30.07 0.95
CA THR A 59 8.94 30.24 -0.39
C THR A 59 8.54 29.12 -1.35
N PHE A 60 8.10 27.95 -0.85
CA PHE A 60 7.89 26.73 -1.63
C PHE A 60 9.15 26.25 -2.36
N ASP A 61 10.34 26.63 -1.89
CA ASP A 61 11.58 26.05 -2.38
C ASP A 61 11.77 24.65 -1.79
N VAL A 62 12.16 23.71 -2.65
CA VAL A 62 12.62 22.40 -2.20
C VAL A 62 13.94 22.60 -1.46
N ILE A 63 13.95 22.22 -0.19
CA ILE A 63 15.10 22.30 0.71
C ILE A 63 16.01 21.11 0.45
N THR A 64 15.42 19.93 0.28
CA THR A 64 16.15 18.74 -0.18
C THR A 64 16.72 18.98 -1.57
N HIS A 65 17.80 18.30 -1.96
CA HIS A 65 18.53 18.49 -3.23
C HIS A 65 19.36 19.76 -3.41
N LYS A 66 19.25 20.80 -2.57
CA LYS A 66 20.19 21.95 -2.65
C LYS A 66 21.66 21.52 -2.53
N SER A 67 21.92 20.44 -1.78
CA SER A 67 23.25 19.86 -1.61
C SER A 67 23.53 18.66 -2.54
N GLY A 68 22.64 18.34 -3.48
CA GLY A 68 22.75 17.15 -4.36
C GLY A 68 22.50 15.80 -3.67
N LYS A 69 22.04 15.78 -2.41
CA LYS A 69 21.69 14.55 -1.66
C LYS A 69 20.16 14.41 -1.52
N SER A 70 19.66 13.18 -1.63
CA SER A 70 18.25 12.83 -1.43
C SER A 70 18.10 11.67 -0.44
N PHE A 71 16.86 11.42 0.00
CA PHE A 71 16.56 10.21 0.76
C PHE A 71 16.66 8.99 -0.16
N PRO A 72 17.05 7.81 0.37
CA PRO A 72 16.92 6.58 -0.38
C PRO A 72 15.46 6.37 -0.84
N LEU A 73 15.29 5.86 -2.06
CA LEU A 73 13.98 5.60 -2.65
C LEU A 73 13.14 4.67 -1.76
N GLY A 74 11.83 4.93 -1.77
CA GLY A 74 10.84 4.11 -1.08
C GLY A 74 10.96 4.17 0.43
N GLN A 75 11.60 5.20 1.00
CA GLN A 75 11.55 5.45 2.44
C GLN A 75 10.37 6.34 2.78
N HIS A 76 9.57 5.90 3.76
CA HIS A 76 8.60 6.76 4.42
C HIS A 76 9.31 7.66 5.43
N ILE A 77 9.31 8.97 5.17
CA ILE A 77 10.00 9.97 5.98
C ILE A 77 8.99 10.73 6.85
N LYS A 78 9.31 10.89 8.14
CA LYS A 78 8.54 11.71 9.08
C LYS A 78 9.44 12.61 9.93
N PRO A 79 8.98 13.82 10.30
CA PRO A 79 9.71 14.66 11.23
C PRO A 79 9.64 14.10 12.65
N ILE A 80 10.77 14.12 13.37
CA ILE A 80 10.84 13.73 14.78
C ILE A 80 11.21 14.89 15.71
N LYS A 81 11.94 15.89 15.20
CA LYS A 81 12.31 17.08 15.97
C LYS A 81 12.53 18.25 15.04
N VAL A 82 11.92 19.39 15.37
CA VAL A 82 11.96 20.62 14.58
C VAL A 82 12.72 21.66 15.40
N LEU A 83 13.80 22.19 14.84
CA LEU A 83 14.55 23.31 15.39
C LEU A 83 14.54 24.48 14.38
N ASP A 84 15.00 25.65 14.83
CA ASP A 84 14.99 26.84 13.98
C ASP A 84 15.85 26.67 12.72
N GLN A 85 17.04 26.07 12.86
CA GLN A 85 17.99 25.89 11.76
C GLN A 85 18.09 24.44 11.24
N GLU A 86 17.63 23.47 12.03
CA GLU A 86 17.77 22.05 11.71
C GLU A 86 16.43 21.31 11.81
N LEU A 87 16.28 20.27 10.99
CA LEU A 87 15.17 19.33 11.07
C LEU A 87 15.72 17.92 11.22
N TYR A 88 15.28 17.20 12.24
CA TYR A 88 15.55 15.77 12.38
C TYR A 88 14.38 14.97 11.84
N LEU A 89 14.70 14.05 10.94
CA LEU A 89 13.76 13.23 10.19
C LEU A 89 14.08 11.76 10.44
N GLN A 90 13.05 10.94 10.59
CA GLN A 90 13.18 9.49 10.62
C GLN A 90 12.67 8.93 9.29
N GLY A 91 13.50 8.15 8.60
CA GLY A 91 13.14 7.41 7.40
C GLY A 91 13.14 5.91 7.63
N SER A 92 12.18 5.20 7.04
CA SER A 92 12.13 3.73 7.09
C SER A 92 11.46 3.17 5.84
N SER A 93 11.83 1.95 5.46
CA SER A 93 11.20 1.19 4.38
C SER A 93 11.17 -0.30 4.75
N PHE A 94 10.66 -1.16 3.87
CA PHE A 94 10.72 -2.61 4.12
C PHE A 94 12.15 -3.13 4.24
N ILE A 95 13.11 -2.50 3.56
CA ILE A 95 14.52 -2.91 3.51
C ILE A 95 15.43 -2.06 4.42
N ASN A 96 14.90 -1.01 5.04
CA ASN A 96 15.66 -0.14 5.93
C ASN A 96 14.93 0.04 7.26
N ALA A 97 15.55 -0.44 8.33
CA ALA A 97 15.19 -0.06 9.69
C ALA A 97 15.21 1.47 9.86
N PRO A 98 14.52 2.01 10.89
CA PRO A 98 14.50 3.44 11.13
C PRO A 98 15.90 4.07 11.12
N ARG A 99 16.08 5.01 10.19
CA ARG A 99 17.29 5.82 9.99
C ARG A 99 17.01 7.24 10.42
N LEU A 100 17.94 7.82 11.17
CA LEU A 100 17.91 9.22 11.57
C LEU A 100 18.68 10.07 10.58
N TYR A 101 18.00 11.07 10.04
CA TYR A 101 18.57 12.10 9.18
C TYR A 101 18.50 13.46 9.85
N ARG A 102 19.49 14.29 9.55
CA ARG A 102 19.51 15.71 9.87
C ARG A 102 19.50 16.50 8.57
N LEU A 103 18.56 17.44 8.45
CA LEU A 103 18.46 18.38 7.36
C LEU A 103 18.79 19.79 7.87
N ASP A 104 19.88 20.38 7.39
CA ASP A 104 20.14 21.80 7.56
C ASP A 104 19.17 22.59 6.67
N ARG A 105 18.38 23.47 7.29
CA ARG A 105 17.28 24.15 6.61
C ARG A 105 17.75 25.32 5.74
N LYS A 106 18.94 25.84 5.98
CA LYS A 106 19.54 26.95 5.23
C LYS A 106 20.27 26.43 4.00
N THR A 107 21.14 25.43 4.18
CA THR A 107 21.96 24.86 3.09
C THR A 107 21.22 23.78 2.31
N GLY A 108 20.21 23.14 2.92
CA GLY A 108 19.56 21.95 2.38
C GLY A 108 20.42 20.70 2.47
N GLU A 109 21.51 20.72 3.25
CA GLU A 109 22.36 19.56 3.45
C GLU A 109 21.62 18.47 4.24
N LEU A 110 21.49 17.31 3.61
CA LEU A 110 20.97 16.10 4.23
C LEU A 110 22.12 15.22 4.72
N THR A 111 22.21 15.00 6.02
CA THR A 111 23.21 14.14 6.67
C THR A 111 22.54 12.92 7.29
N PHE A 112 23.04 11.72 6.98
CA PHE A 112 22.71 10.52 7.76
C PHE A 112 23.41 10.59 9.12
N VAL A 113 22.66 10.43 10.21
CA VAL A 113 23.19 10.53 11.57
C VAL A 113 23.49 9.14 12.14
N LYS A 114 22.49 8.26 12.14
CA LYS A 114 22.60 6.89 12.66
C LYS A 114 21.42 6.03 12.20
N ASN A 115 21.56 4.73 12.33
CA ASN A 115 20.47 3.76 12.28
C ASN A 115 20.18 3.23 13.70
N ASP A 116 18.96 2.72 13.92
CA ASP A 116 18.61 2.06 15.18
C ASP A 116 19.02 0.58 15.22
N THR A 117 19.54 0.03 14.11
CA THR A 117 19.99 -1.38 14.00
C THR A 117 21.25 -1.47 13.14
N SER A 118 22.15 -2.44 13.41
CA SER A 118 23.28 -2.74 12.52
C SER A 118 22.78 -3.04 11.11
N GLU A 119 23.25 -2.28 10.12
CA GLU A 119 22.95 -2.54 8.72
C GLU A 119 23.57 -3.87 8.32
N ASN A 120 22.73 -4.88 8.13
CA ASN A 120 23.12 -6.01 7.31
C ASN A 120 23.27 -5.46 5.88
N ALA A 121 24.46 -5.63 5.31
CA ALA A 121 24.77 -5.31 3.92
C ALA A 121 24.02 -6.29 2.98
N ASN A 122 22.69 -6.28 3.04
CA ASN A 122 21.86 -7.09 2.17
C ASN A 122 21.77 -6.40 0.81
N THR A 123 21.78 -7.20 -0.25
CA THR A 123 21.70 -6.79 -1.66
C THR A 123 20.32 -6.25 -2.06
N PHE A 124 19.48 -5.85 -1.09
CA PHE A 124 18.13 -5.41 -1.36
C PHE A 124 18.12 -3.98 -1.90
N THR A 125 17.26 -3.76 -2.89
CA THR A 125 17.04 -2.47 -3.52
C THR A 125 15.57 -2.10 -3.48
N CYS A 126 15.29 -0.82 -3.69
CA CYS A 126 13.98 -0.31 -4.04
C CYS A 126 13.99 0.10 -5.52
N ARG A 127 13.04 -0.40 -6.30
CA ARG A 127 12.84 -0.01 -7.71
C ARG A 127 11.39 0.40 -7.88
N GLN A 128 11.17 1.62 -8.33
CA GLN A 128 9.85 2.04 -8.77
C GLN A 128 9.60 1.62 -10.23
N ILE A 129 8.45 1.03 -10.49
CA ILE A 129 7.91 0.75 -11.82
C ILE A 129 6.55 1.45 -12.01
N TRP A 130 5.97 1.36 -13.20
CA TRP A 130 4.70 2.01 -13.52
C TRP A 130 3.81 1.10 -14.35
N ALA A 131 2.56 0.94 -13.93
CA ALA A 131 1.53 0.30 -14.73
C ALA A 131 0.68 1.35 -15.45
N HIS A 132 0.04 0.94 -16.54
CA HIS A 132 -1.06 1.70 -17.14
C HIS A 132 -2.37 1.05 -16.73
N SER A 133 -3.23 1.80 -16.05
CA SER A 133 -4.62 1.42 -15.77
C SER A 133 -5.42 1.32 -17.08
N GLU A 134 -6.64 0.77 -17.01
CA GLU A 134 -7.49 0.57 -18.20
C GLU A 134 -7.82 1.88 -18.92
N ASP A 135 -7.93 2.99 -18.19
CA ASP A 135 -8.12 4.33 -18.77
C ASP A 135 -6.81 5.04 -19.17
N GLY A 136 -5.68 4.33 -19.13
CA GLY A 136 -4.35 4.81 -19.48
C GLY A 136 -3.63 5.57 -18.36
N THR A 137 -4.28 5.82 -17.21
CA THR A 137 -3.67 6.47 -16.05
C THR A 137 -2.48 5.67 -15.56
N ARG A 138 -1.35 6.33 -15.31
CA ARG A 138 -0.15 5.67 -14.77
C ARG A 138 -0.25 5.47 -13.27
N ILE A 139 0.02 4.25 -12.81
CA ILE A 139 -0.06 3.84 -11.42
C ILE A 139 1.35 3.46 -10.92
N PRO A 140 1.88 4.10 -9.86
CA PRO A 140 3.20 3.79 -9.34
C PRO A 140 3.25 2.49 -8.54
N ILE A 141 4.33 1.77 -8.84
CA ILE A 141 4.87 0.48 -8.41
C ILE A 141 6.09 0.47 -7.48
N ASP A 142 6.00 0.57 -6.16
CA ASP A 142 7.23 0.48 -5.34
C ASP A 142 7.59 -0.97 -5.03
N CYS A 143 8.65 -1.48 -5.65
CA CYS A 143 9.14 -2.85 -5.45
C CYS A 143 10.39 -2.88 -4.57
N PHE A 144 10.45 -3.80 -3.62
CA PHE A 144 11.56 -4.00 -2.68
C PHE A 144 12.01 -5.47 -2.69
N GLY A 145 13.31 -5.71 -2.67
CA GLY A 145 13.88 -7.06 -2.66
C GLY A 145 15.18 -7.12 -3.44
N THR A 146 15.61 -8.31 -3.86
CA THR A 146 16.73 -8.44 -4.82
C THR A 146 16.32 -8.03 -6.22
N LEU A 147 15.05 -8.26 -6.59
CA LEU A 147 14.41 -7.89 -7.86
C LEU A 147 15.16 -8.37 -9.12
N ALA A 148 16.04 -9.37 -8.97
CA ALA A 148 16.86 -9.93 -10.05
C ALA A 148 16.16 -11.08 -10.79
N GLU A 149 15.21 -11.74 -10.12
CA GLU A 149 14.47 -12.89 -10.63
C GLU A 149 13.03 -12.84 -10.13
N LYS A 150 12.15 -13.61 -10.76
CA LYS A 150 10.78 -13.86 -10.29
C LYS A 150 10.82 -14.56 -8.94
N GLN A 151 10.17 -13.97 -7.94
CA GLN A 151 10.11 -14.53 -6.59
C GLN A 151 8.69 -14.37 -6.03
N PRO A 152 8.30 -15.19 -5.03
CA PRO A 152 7.16 -14.90 -4.18
C PRO A 152 7.15 -13.42 -3.79
N THR A 153 6.03 -12.76 -4.08
CA THR A 153 5.89 -11.31 -3.91
C THR A 153 4.63 -10.99 -3.14
N ILE A 154 4.80 -10.30 -2.00
CA ILE A 154 3.68 -9.77 -1.23
C ILE A 154 3.33 -8.37 -1.77
N VAL A 155 2.10 -8.21 -2.22
CA VAL A 155 1.58 -7.00 -2.86
C VAL A 155 0.65 -6.29 -1.88
N PHE A 156 1.10 -5.18 -1.32
CA PHE A 156 0.33 -4.35 -0.41
C PHE A 156 -0.59 -3.40 -1.16
N ILE A 157 -1.87 -3.41 -0.80
CA ILE A 157 -2.89 -2.53 -1.37
C ILE A 157 -3.74 -1.85 -0.29
N TYR A 158 -4.15 -0.61 -0.55
CA TYR A 158 -5.13 0.10 0.28
C TYR A 158 -6.15 0.89 -0.55
N GLY A 159 -5.74 1.87 -1.37
CA GLY A 159 -6.59 2.44 -2.43
C GLY A 159 -7.91 3.09 -2.00
N GLY A 160 -7.91 3.86 -0.90
CA GLY A 160 -9.12 4.54 -0.42
C GLY A 160 -8.87 5.49 0.74
N PHE A 161 -9.90 6.26 1.09
CA PHE A 161 -9.94 7.21 2.22
C PHE A 161 -8.89 8.32 2.18
N GLY A 162 -8.26 8.57 1.02
CA GLY A 162 -7.15 9.51 0.90
C GLY A 162 -5.95 9.10 1.75
N ARG A 163 -5.78 7.80 2.04
CA ARG A 163 -4.63 7.29 2.79
C ARG A 163 -3.54 6.86 1.81
N ASN A 164 -2.32 7.33 2.02
CA ASN A 164 -1.18 6.83 1.25
C ASN A 164 -0.80 5.41 1.68
N ASN A 165 -0.49 4.59 0.68
CA ASN A 165 0.09 3.29 0.89
C ASN A 165 1.62 3.40 1.00
N HIS A 166 2.13 3.86 2.14
CA HIS A 166 3.56 4.01 2.32
C HIS A 166 4.26 2.73 2.77
N SER A 167 5.53 2.58 2.39
CA SER A 167 6.40 1.55 2.95
C SER A 167 6.62 1.76 4.45
N PHE A 168 6.95 0.69 5.17
CA PHE A 168 7.30 0.74 6.58
C PHE A 168 8.33 -0.35 6.90
N TYR A 169 9.04 -0.20 8.01
CA TYR A 169 9.91 -1.26 8.50
C TYR A 169 9.14 -2.22 9.43
N SER A 170 9.23 -3.51 9.15
CA SER A 170 8.80 -4.58 10.05
C SER A 170 9.94 -5.59 10.19
N PRO A 171 10.41 -5.87 11.43
CA PRO A 171 11.41 -6.91 11.67
C PRO A 171 10.97 -8.28 11.14
N ASP A 172 9.68 -8.61 11.23
CA ASP A 172 9.15 -9.89 10.75
C ASP A 172 9.12 -9.95 9.21
N ILE A 173 8.73 -8.87 8.52
CA ILE A 173 8.84 -8.80 7.05
C ILE A 173 10.30 -8.96 6.63
N TYR A 174 11.20 -8.20 7.27
CA TYR A 174 12.61 -8.23 6.94
C TYR A 174 13.20 -9.63 7.10
N SER A 175 13.07 -10.21 8.30
CA SER A 175 13.74 -11.46 8.68
C SER A 175 13.06 -12.74 8.20
N LYS A 176 11.77 -12.69 7.86
CA LYS A 176 11.03 -13.88 7.42
C LYS A 176 10.71 -13.86 5.94
N TRP A 177 10.60 -12.69 5.32
CA TRP A 177 10.24 -12.58 3.92
C TRP A 177 11.43 -12.16 3.06
N LEU A 178 11.96 -10.96 3.28
CA LEU A 178 13.00 -10.38 2.43
C LEU A 178 14.31 -11.19 2.47
N THR A 179 14.76 -11.64 3.65
CA THR A 179 15.97 -12.47 3.78
C THR A 179 15.86 -13.86 3.17
N LEU A 180 14.65 -14.32 2.81
CA LEU A 180 14.47 -15.53 2.01
C LEU A 180 14.56 -15.27 0.49
N GLY A 181 14.83 -14.02 0.09
CA GLY A 181 14.92 -13.59 -1.31
C GLY A 181 13.58 -13.22 -1.93
N TYR A 182 12.49 -13.19 -1.15
CA TYR A 182 11.16 -12.81 -1.62
C TYR A 182 11.02 -11.29 -1.74
N SER A 183 10.07 -10.84 -2.56
CA SER A 183 9.90 -9.41 -2.87
C SER A 183 8.65 -8.82 -2.20
N VAL A 184 8.65 -7.51 -2.02
CA VAL A 184 7.49 -6.74 -1.56
C VAL A 184 7.16 -5.72 -2.65
N ALA A 185 5.88 -5.57 -2.99
CA ALA A 185 5.40 -4.53 -3.89
C ALA A 185 4.32 -3.70 -3.19
N VAL A 186 4.29 -2.40 -3.45
CA VAL A 186 3.27 -1.48 -2.93
C VAL A 186 2.61 -0.76 -4.08
N ILE A 187 1.31 -0.98 -4.26
CA ILE A 187 0.53 -0.34 -5.31
C ILE A 187 -0.07 0.96 -4.76
N HIS A 188 0.18 2.05 -5.47
CA HIS A 188 -0.26 3.41 -5.17
C HIS A 188 -1.47 3.80 -6.02
N SER A 189 -2.56 3.02 -5.93
CA SER A 189 -3.76 3.20 -6.74
C SER A 189 -4.55 4.47 -6.38
N ARG A 190 -5.45 4.89 -7.28
CA ARG A 190 -6.43 5.96 -6.99
C ARG A 190 -7.27 5.62 -5.77
N GLY A 191 -7.89 6.64 -5.16
CA GLY A 191 -8.53 6.53 -3.86
C GLY A 191 -7.59 6.78 -2.68
N GLY A 192 -6.28 6.57 -2.85
CA GLY A 192 -5.24 7.06 -1.94
C GLY A 192 -5.01 8.58 -2.08
N ALA A 193 -3.95 9.11 -1.45
CA ALA A 193 -3.58 10.53 -1.51
C ALA A 193 -2.14 10.77 -1.98
N GLU A 194 -1.56 9.81 -2.68
CA GLU A 194 -0.18 9.85 -3.15
C GLU A 194 0.03 11.06 -4.08
N PHE A 195 -0.97 11.33 -4.92
CA PHE A 195 -1.11 12.55 -5.73
C PHE A 195 -2.25 13.44 -5.24
N GLY A 196 -2.48 13.45 -3.93
CA GLY A 196 -3.37 14.38 -3.24
C GLY A 196 -4.85 14.19 -3.45
N LYS A 197 -5.61 15.26 -3.20
CA LYS A 197 -7.08 15.21 -3.15
C LYS A 197 -7.70 14.75 -4.48
N ALA A 198 -7.16 15.17 -5.62
CA ALA A 198 -7.69 14.74 -6.92
C ALA A 198 -7.52 13.23 -7.15
N TRP A 199 -6.42 12.66 -6.65
CA TRP A 199 -6.17 11.21 -6.70
C TRP A 199 -7.16 10.42 -5.85
N HIS A 200 -7.45 10.93 -4.64
CA HIS A 200 -8.49 10.36 -3.77
C HIS A 200 -9.85 10.42 -4.44
N GLN A 201 -10.27 11.62 -4.87
CA GLN A 201 -11.60 11.84 -5.45
C GLN A 201 -11.83 11.06 -6.75
N ALA A 202 -10.77 10.72 -7.49
CA ALA A 202 -10.89 9.85 -8.66
C ALA A 202 -11.30 8.41 -8.33
N GLY A 203 -11.12 7.98 -7.07
CA GLY A 203 -11.37 6.61 -6.60
C GLY A 203 -12.55 6.46 -5.62
N VAL A 204 -13.38 7.48 -5.40
CA VAL A 204 -14.57 7.40 -4.53
C VAL A 204 -15.85 7.13 -5.33
N LYS A 205 -16.88 6.56 -4.68
CA LYS A 205 -18.22 6.32 -5.26
C LYS A 205 -18.12 5.58 -6.61
N ALA A 206 -18.74 6.08 -7.68
CA ALA A 206 -18.61 5.48 -9.02
C ALA A 206 -17.15 5.39 -9.54
N GLY A 207 -16.22 6.19 -9.00
CA GLY A 207 -14.79 6.12 -9.30
C GLY A 207 -14.09 4.89 -8.71
N ARG A 208 -14.72 4.18 -7.76
CA ARG A 208 -14.18 2.96 -7.15
C ARG A 208 -13.77 1.88 -8.15
N ARG A 209 -14.49 1.77 -9.26
CA ARG A 209 -14.13 0.89 -10.39
C ARG A 209 -12.71 1.12 -10.88
N LYS A 210 -12.29 2.39 -10.98
CA LYS A 210 -10.94 2.76 -11.39
C LYS A 210 -9.88 2.23 -10.43
N VAL A 211 -10.18 2.17 -9.14
CA VAL A 211 -9.25 1.62 -8.13
C VAL A 211 -9.01 0.13 -8.37
N ARG A 212 -10.05 -0.63 -8.75
CA ARG A 212 -9.89 -2.05 -9.09
C ARG A 212 -9.09 -2.23 -10.38
N GLU A 213 -9.38 -1.42 -11.40
CA GLU A 213 -8.64 -1.40 -12.66
C GLU A 213 -7.15 -1.08 -12.42
N ASP A 214 -6.85 -0.13 -11.53
CA ASP A 214 -5.49 0.24 -11.13
C ASP A 214 -4.75 -0.95 -10.50
N ILE A 215 -5.39 -1.65 -9.56
CA ILE A 215 -4.78 -2.78 -8.84
C ILE A 215 -4.55 -3.96 -9.78
N ALA A 216 -5.56 -4.36 -10.56
CA ALA A 216 -5.43 -5.47 -11.49
C ALA A 216 -4.36 -5.21 -12.57
N SER A 217 -4.33 -3.99 -13.13
CA SER A 217 -3.31 -3.58 -14.10
C SER A 217 -1.92 -3.55 -13.47
N SER A 218 -1.81 -3.13 -12.21
CA SER A 218 -0.55 -3.12 -11.48
C SER A 218 0.01 -4.52 -11.20
N ILE A 219 -0.84 -5.48 -10.85
CA ILE A 219 -0.43 -6.88 -10.68
C ILE A 219 0.04 -7.48 -12.01
N ARG A 220 -0.67 -7.22 -13.11
CA ARG A 220 -0.24 -7.65 -14.46
C ARG A 220 1.10 -7.04 -14.85
N GLU A 221 1.35 -5.79 -14.49
CA GLU A 221 2.64 -5.13 -14.73
C GLU A 221 3.76 -5.77 -13.91
N LEU A 222 3.52 -6.16 -12.65
CA LEU A 222 4.49 -6.92 -11.85
C LEU A 222 4.87 -8.25 -12.52
N HIS A 223 3.90 -8.94 -13.12
CA HIS A 223 4.15 -10.17 -13.88
C HIS A 223 4.96 -9.89 -15.14
N ARG A 224 4.62 -8.83 -15.88
CA ARG A 224 5.31 -8.42 -17.11
C ARG A 224 6.75 -7.96 -16.87
N GLN A 225 7.02 -7.39 -15.71
CA GLN A 225 8.36 -6.96 -15.28
C GLN A 225 9.17 -8.07 -14.62
N ASP A 226 8.67 -9.31 -14.69
CA ASP A 226 9.31 -10.50 -14.13
C ASP A 226 9.61 -10.37 -12.62
N ILE A 227 8.80 -9.61 -11.88
CA ILE A 227 8.89 -9.51 -10.41
C ILE A 227 8.30 -10.76 -9.74
N CYS A 228 7.15 -11.21 -10.23
CA CYS A 228 6.46 -12.42 -9.80
C CYS A 228 5.66 -13.03 -10.95
N THR A 229 4.93 -14.10 -10.68
CA THR A 229 3.96 -14.77 -11.55
C THR A 229 2.62 -14.89 -10.82
N PRO A 230 1.52 -15.27 -11.49
CA PRO A 230 0.26 -15.59 -10.81
C PRO A 230 0.42 -16.52 -9.60
N GLU A 231 1.20 -17.59 -9.74
CA GLU A 231 1.42 -18.62 -8.72
C GLU A 231 2.23 -18.11 -7.52
N THR A 232 3.01 -17.05 -7.72
CA THR A 232 3.90 -16.45 -6.72
C THR A 232 3.41 -15.07 -6.24
N THR A 233 2.17 -14.69 -6.56
CA THR A 233 1.58 -13.41 -6.18
C THR A 233 0.70 -13.53 -4.93
N PHE A 234 1.10 -12.85 -3.87
CA PHE A 234 0.41 -12.82 -2.58
C PHE A 234 -0.19 -11.42 -2.40
N VAL A 235 -1.51 -11.26 -2.49
CA VAL A 235 -2.14 -9.94 -2.28
C VAL A 235 -2.49 -9.76 -0.81
N HIS A 236 -1.99 -8.68 -0.21
CA HIS A 236 -2.19 -8.37 1.20
C HIS A 236 -2.95 -7.05 1.38
N GLY A 237 -4.13 -7.16 1.97
CA GLY A 237 -4.99 -6.03 2.32
C GLY A 237 -5.37 -6.03 3.80
N MET A 238 -5.53 -4.83 4.37
CA MET A 238 -6.08 -4.62 5.71
C MET A 238 -7.25 -3.63 5.65
N SER A 239 -8.34 -3.88 6.39
CA SER A 239 -9.51 -3.00 6.42
C SER A 239 -10.12 -2.84 5.02
N HIS A 240 -10.21 -1.61 4.51
CA HIS A 240 -10.58 -1.33 3.11
C HIS A 240 -9.65 -2.01 2.08
N GLY A 241 -8.36 -2.12 2.38
CA GLY A 241 -7.44 -2.88 1.51
C GLY A 241 -7.81 -4.36 1.41
N ALA A 242 -8.38 -4.95 2.47
CA ALA A 242 -8.83 -6.34 2.44
C ALA A 242 -10.12 -6.53 1.64
N LEU A 243 -11.00 -5.52 1.61
CA LEU A 243 -12.12 -5.46 0.66
C LEU A 243 -11.60 -5.51 -0.78
N LEU A 244 -10.63 -4.66 -1.11
CA LEU A 244 -10.02 -4.61 -2.43
C LEU A 244 -9.28 -5.89 -2.80
N ALA A 245 -8.56 -6.49 -1.86
CA ALA A 245 -7.91 -7.80 -2.06
C ALA A 245 -8.93 -8.88 -2.40
N ALA A 246 -10.06 -8.87 -1.69
CA ALA A 246 -11.12 -9.83 -1.91
C ALA A 246 -11.76 -9.66 -3.29
N ILE A 247 -12.20 -8.45 -3.65
CA ILE A 247 -12.85 -8.21 -4.94
C ILE A 247 -11.88 -8.44 -6.10
N THR A 248 -10.64 -7.99 -5.98
CA THR A 248 -9.61 -8.21 -7.01
C THR A 248 -9.42 -9.71 -7.25
N THR A 249 -9.33 -10.51 -6.19
CA THR A 249 -9.13 -11.95 -6.36
C THR A 249 -10.38 -12.66 -6.88
N ILE A 250 -11.57 -12.25 -6.46
CA ILE A 250 -12.83 -12.85 -6.97
C ILE A 250 -13.02 -12.53 -8.46
N SER A 251 -12.69 -11.30 -8.88
CA SER A 251 -12.88 -10.84 -10.26
C SER A 251 -11.73 -11.22 -11.19
N HIS A 252 -10.52 -11.34 -10.65
CA HIS A 252 -9.29 -11.67 -11.38
C HIS A 252 -8.49 -12.78 -10.67
N PRO A 253 -9.07 -13.98 -10.51
CA PRO A 253 -8.40 -15.06 -9.82
C PRO A 253 -7.14 -15.56 -10.53
N GLU A 254 -7.01 -15.29 -11.82
CA GLU A 254 -5.83 -15.64 -12.62
C GLU A 254 -4.58 -14.82 -12.26
N LEU A 255 -4.71 -13.79 -11.42
CA LEU A 255 -3.60 -12.91 -11.05
C LEU A 255 -2.95 -13.23 -9.71
N VAL A 256 -3.61 -14.02 -8.86
CA VAL A 256 -3.28 -14.14 -7.44
C VAL A 256 -3.34 -15.60 -7.00
N SER A 257 -2.35 -16.06 -6.24
CA SER A 257 -2.37 -17.41 -5.64
C SER A 257 -2.69 -17.39 -4.16
N GLN A 258 -2.32 -16.31 -3.45
CA GLN A 258 -2.50 -16.18 -2.01
C GLN A 258 -3.14 -14.85 -1.66
N VAL A 259 -4.21 -14.88 -0.86
CA VAL A 259 -4.94 -13.67 -0.45
C VAL A 259 -4.87 -13.52 1.06
N ILE A 260 -4.43 -12.36 1.53
CA ILE A 260 -4.34 -12.05 2.95
C ILE A 260 -5.30 -10.90 3.24
N CYS A 261 -6.39 -11.21 3.93
CA CYS A 261 -7.42 -10.26 4.33
C CYS A 261 -7.38 -10.06 5.85
N ARG A 262 -6.82 -8.94 6.30
CA ARG A 262 -6.77 -8.56 7.72
C ARG A 262 -7.90 -7.61 8.06
N VAL A 263 -8.62 -7.89 9.15
CA VAL A 263 -9.73 -7.09 9.69
C VAL A 263 -10.63 -6.53 8.56
N PRO A 264 -11.21 -7.42 7.71
CA PRO A 264 -11.77 -7.00 6.44
C PRO A 264 -13.04 -6.18 6.58
N ILE A 265 -13.27 -5.29 5.62
CA ILE A 265 -14.62 -4.82 5.29
C ILE A 265 -15.16 -5.76 4.22
N SER A 266 -16.15 -6.60 4.53
CA SER A 266 -16.76 -7.51 3.54
C SER A 266 -18.20 -7.19 3.16
N SER A 267 -19.05 -6.68 4.06
CA SER A 267 -20.40 -6.18 3.70
C SER A 267 -20.39 -4.66 3.57
N THR A 268 -20.37 -4.14 2.35
CA THR A 268 -20.55 -2.70 2.10
C THR A 268 -22.02 -2.31 2.05
N LYS A 269 -22.91 -3.23 1.64
CA LYS A 269 -24.36 -3.00 1.60
C LYS A 269 -24.94 -2.72 2.98
N GLY A 270 -24.40 -3.34 4.03
CA GLY A 270 -24.81 -3.13 5.43
C GLY A 270 -24.17 -1.93 6.12
N LEU A 271 -23.17 -1.27 5.51
CA LEU A 271 -22.47 -0.12 6.14
C LEU A 271 -23.40 1.00 6.62
N PRO A 272 -24.44 1.42 5.87
CA PRO A 272 -25.31 2.52 6.28
C PRO A 272 -26.06 2.26 7.61
N GLU A 273 -26.17 1.01 8.03
CA GLU A 273 -26.86 0.61 9.27
C GLU A 273 -25.95 0.78 10.51
N THR A 274 -24.64 0.96 10.30
CA THR A 274 -23.64 1.12 11.37
C THR A 274 -23.25 2.59 11.57
N THR A 275 -22.84 2.95 12.79
CA THR A 275 -22.41 4.33 13.09
C THR A 275 -21.20 4.76 12.27
N LEU A 276 -20.19 3.89 12.13
CA LEU A 276 -18.99 4.18 11.34
C LEU A 276 -19.26 4.09 9.84
N GLY A 277 -20.05 3.12 9.37
CA GLY A 277 -20.34 2.99 7.95
C GLY A 277 -21.10 4.18 7.37
N ARG A 278 -21.93 4.88 8.17
CA ARG A 278 -22.52 6.17 7.76
C ARG A 278 -21.48 7.27 7.49
N GLN A 279 -20.32 7.22 8.16
CA GLN A 279 -19.23 8.15 7.89
C GLN A 279 -18.45 7.79 6.62
N TRP A 280 -18.64 6.59 6.08
CA TRP A 280 -17.98 6.12 4.86
C TRP A 280 -18.82 6.29 3.60
N LEU A 281 -20.02 6.90 3.69
CA LEU A 281 -20.86 7.17 2.51
C LEU A 281 -20.23 8.18 1.55
N ASP A 282 -19.33 9.05 2.03
CA ASP A 282 -18.54 9.90 1.14
C ASP A 282 -17.53 9.11 0.31
N GLU A 283 -17.10 7.95 0.81
CA GLU A 283 -16.19 7.03 0.13
C GLU A 283 -16.95 6.08 -0.81
N TYR A 284 -18.03 5.46 -0.32
CA TYR A 284 -18.74 4.40 -1.05
C TYR A 284 -19.97 4.89 -1.82
N GLY A 285 -20.56 6.03 -1.46
CA GLY A 285 -21.76 6.56 -2.10
C GLY A 285 -23.02 6.40 -1.24
N ASP A 286 -24.15 6.83 -1.79
CA ASP A 286 -25.41 6.91 -1.08
C ASP A 286 -26.30 5.67 -1.35
N PRO A 287 -26.70 4.91 -0.31
CA PRO A 287 -27.58 3.75 -0.44
C PRO A 287 -29.00 4.06 -0.92
N GLN A 288 -29.42 5.31 -0.89
CA GLN A 288 -30.74 5.73 -1.34
C GLN A 288 -30.83 5.94 -2.86
N THR A 289 -29.70 5.81 -3.57
CA THR A 289 -29.68 5.94 -5.03
C THR A 289 -30.31 4.72 -5.70
N SER A 290 -30.97 4.94 -6.84
CA SER A 290 -31.64 3.86 -7.59
C SER A 290 -30.68 2.80 -8.17
N ASP A 291 -29.39 3.10 -8.25
CA ASP A 291 -28.35 2.21 -8.79
C ASP A 291 -27.52 1.51 -7.70
N TRP A 292 -27.83 1.73 -6.42
CA TRP A 292 -27.06 1.20 -5.30
C TRP A 292 -26.86 -0.32 -5.35
N ASP A 293 -27.91 -1.07 -5.69
CA ASP A 293 -27.82 -2.53 -5.76
C ASP A 293 -26.89 -3.02 -6.87
N ASN A 294 -26.80 -2.32 -8.00
CA ASN A 294 -25.85 -2.68 -9.06
C ASN A 294 -24.43 -2.30 -8.65
N PHE A 295 -24.25 -1.11 -8.09
CA PHE A 295 -22.96 -0.66 -7.58
C PHE A 295 -22.40 -1.63 -6.52
N MET A 296 -23.24 -2.12 -5.60
CA MET A 296 -22.83 -3.10 -4.59
C MET A 296 -22.45 -4.47 -5.18
N LYS A 297 -23.00 -4.88 -6.34
CA LYS A 297 -22.52 -6.09 -7.03
C LYS A 297 -21.09 -5.95 -7.53
N GLU A 298 -20.54 -4.74 -7.60
CA GLU A 298 -19.14 -4.53 -7.99
C GLU A 298 -18.24 -4.17 -6.80
N GLU A 299 -18.79 -3.59 -5.73
CA GLU A 299 -18.03 -3.09 -4.58
C GLU A 299 -18.13 -3.94 -3.30
N ASP A 300 -19.05 -4.89 -3.23
CA ASP A 300 -19.27 -5.73 -2.05
C ASP A 300 -18.67 -7.13 -2.28
N PRO A 301 -17.62 -7.53 -1.54
CA PRO A 301 -17.04 -8.88 -1.63
C PRO A 301 -18.06 -10.03 -1.46
N LEU A 302 -19.17 -9.80 -0.76
CA LEU A 302 -20.21 -10.81 -0.57
C LEU A 302 -21.18 -10.89 -1.75
N ALA A 303 -21.33 -9.80 -2.52
CA ALA A 303 -22.24 -9.71 -3.66
C ALA A 303 -21.55 -9.87 -5.02
N CYS A 304 -20.23 -9.66 -5.10
CA CYS A 304 -19.54 -9.62 -6.38
C CYS A 304 -19.66 -10.92 -7.18
N GLU A 305 -19.89 -10.79 -8.48
CA GLU A 305 -20.10 -11.92 -9.37
C GLU A 305 -18.85 -12.82 -9.39
N ALA A 306 -19.08 -14.12 -9.25
CA ALA A 306 -18.04 -15.12 -9.21
C ALA A 306 -18.55 -16.40 -9.86
N THR A 307 -17.69 -17.10 -10.59
CA THR A 307 -17.97 -18.49 -10.98
C THR A 307 -17.55 -19.45 -9.84
N PRO A 308 -18.20 -20.62 -9.65
CA PRO A 308 -17.82 -21.58 -8.61
C PRO A 308 -16.39 -22.14 -8.71
N ARG A 309 -15.70 -21.94 -9.84
CA ARG A 309 -14.29 -22.32 -10.02
C ARG A 309 -13.34 -21.14 -9.92
N SER A 310 -13.84 -19.94 -9.67
CA SER A 310 -13.00 -18.73 -9.66
C SER A 310 -11.89 -18.86 -8.63
N LEU A 311 -12.15 -19.47 -7.48
CA LEU A 311 -11.19 -19.45 -6.37
C LEU A 311 -10.45 -20.77 -6.13
N CYS A 312 -10.59 -21.78 -7.01
CA CYS A 312 -10.01 -23.11 -6.76
C CYS A 312 -8.46 -23.13 -6.82
N THR A 313 -7.86 -22.10 -7.41
CA THR A 313 -6.40 -21.91 -7.49
C THR A 313 -5.86 -20.94 -6.44
N THR A 314 -6.72 -20.47 -5.53
CA THR A 314 -6.38 -19.44 -4.54
C THR A 314 -6.49 -20.01 -3.12
N SER A 315 -5.51 -19.70 -2.27
CA SER A 315 -5.64 -19.91 -0.82
C SER A 315 -5.78 -18.58 -0.09
N TRP A 316 -6.69 -18.53 0.88
CA TRP A 316 -7.03 -17.33 1.62
C TRP A 316 -6.60 -17.44 3.07
N LEU A 317 -5.99 -16.39 3.60
CA LEU A 317 -5.80 -16.17 5.03
C LEU A 317 -6.67 -14.98 5.43
N ILE A 318 -7.72 -15.26 6.20
CA ILE A 318 -8.57 -14.22 6.79
C ILE A 318 -8.20 -14.08 8.26
N ILE A 319 -8.01 -12.85 8.73
CA ILE A 319 -7.66 -12.55 10.12
C ILE A 319 -8.68 -11.57 10.67
N GLY A 320 -9.31 -11.91 11.79
CA GLY A 320 -10.28 -11.05 12.47
C GLY A 320 -10.04 -10.98 13.98
N TYR A 321 -10.42 -9.86 14.60
CA TYR A 321 -10.36 -9.66 16.05
C TYR A 321 -11.77 -9.48 16.61
N CYS A 322 -12.14 -10.29 17.60
CA CYS A 322 -13.51 -10.30 18.16
C CYS A 322 -13.94 -8.96 18.76
N HIS A 323 -12.97 -8.15 19.22
CA HIS A 323 -13.18 -6.86 19.86
C HIS A 323 -12.99 -5.67 18.90
N ASP A 324 -12.85 -5.93 17.59
CA ASP A 324 -12.75 -4.85 16.61
C ASP A 324 -14.06 -4.08 16.49
N ALA A 325 -14.02 -2.80 16.86
CA ALA A 325 -15.14 -1.87 16.81
C ALA A 325 -15.24 -1.11 15.48
N VAL A 326 -14.20 -1.19 14.61
CA VAL A 326 -14.17 -0.54 13.30
C VAL A 326 -14.78 -1.47 12.26
N THR A 327 -14.20 -2.67 12.16
CA THR A 327 -14.71 -3.74 11.31
C THR A 327 -15.07 -4.91 12.18
N THR A 328 -16.35 -4.98 12.57
CA THR A 328 -16.80 -6.03 13.49
C THR A 328 -16.47 -7.41 12.95
N ILE A 329 -16.29 -8.39 13.86
CA ILE A 329 -15.87 -9.74 13.48
C ILE A 329 -16.79 -10.41 12.46
N SER A 330 -18.05 -9.97 12.38
CA SER A 330 -19.02 -10.42 11.37
C SER A 330 -18.51 -10.26 9.94
N HIS A 331 -17.74 -9.20 9.63
CA HIS A 331 -17.18 -9.05 8.29
C HIS A 331 -16.18 -10.17 7.96
N ALA A 332 -15.34 -10.55 8.91
CA ALA A 332 -14.41 -11.67 8.72
C ALA A 332 -15.16 -13.01 8.63
N ASP A 333 -16.12 -13.24 9.53
CA ASP A 333 -16.94 -14.46 9.56
C ASP A 333 -17.70 -14.64 8.20
N SER A 334 -18.36 -13.60 7.69
CA SER A 334 -19.07 -13.64 6.40
C SER A 334 -18.16 -13.81 5.19
N LEU A 335 -16.95 -13.21 5.19
CA LEU A 335 -16.01 -13.39 4.09
C LEU A 335 -15.48 -14.83 4.04
N VAL A 336 -15.23 -15.45 5.20
CA VAL A 336 -14.85 -16.87 5.28
C VAL A 336 -15.94 -17.76 4.68
N GLU A 337 -17.21 -17.51 5.01
CA GLU A 337 -18.34 -18.24 4.43
C GLU A 337 -18.44 -18.04 2.91
N ARG A 338 -18.27 -16.80 2.43
CA ARG A 338 -18.26 -16.49 1.00
C ARG A 338 -17.18 -17.26 0.26
N VAL A 339 -15.94 -17.26 0.75
CA VAL A 339 -14.82 -17.98 0.12
C VAL A 339 -15.08 -19.49 0.07
N LYS A 340 -15.59 -20.08 1.17
CA LYS A 340 -15.96 -21.51 1.21
C LYS A 340 -17.05 -21.84 0.19
N ASN A 341 -18.08 -21.01 0.10
CA ASN A 341 -19.19 -21.22 -0.84
C ASN A 341 -18.76 -21.08 -2.31
N LEU A 342 -17.70 -20.32 -2.58
CA LEU A 342 -17.07 -20.19 -3.89
C LEU A 342 -16.00 -21.26 -4.18
N GLY A 343 -15.82 -22.24 -3.28
CA GLY A 343 -14.88 -23.35 -3.46
C GLY A 343 -13.42 -23.02 -3.20
N GLY A 344 -13.10 -21.89 -2.57
CA GLY A 344 -11.73 -21.50 -2.22
C GLY A 344 -11.22 -22.16 -0.93
N GLU A 345 -9.91 -22.38 -0.85
CA GLU A 345 -9.26 -22.81 0.40
C GLU A 345 -9.14 -21.60 1.34
N VAL A 346 -9.59 -21.73 2.59
CA VAL A 346 -9.51 -20.63 3.57
C VAL A 346 -8.99 -21.09 4.93
N THR A 347 -7.92 -20.41 5.37
CA THR A 347 -7.44 -20.41 6.75
C THR A 347 -8.01 -19.19 7.47
N TYR A 348 -8.64 -19.39 8.63
CA TYR A 348 -9.22 -18.31 9.42
C TYR A 348 -8.57 -18.19 10.79
N TRP A 349 -7.94 -17.05 11.07
CA TRP A 349 -7.45 -16.72 12.42
C TRP A 349 -8.39 -15.71 13.07
N ARG A 350 -9.20 -16.24 13.98
CA ARG A 350 -10.19 -15.49 14.76
C ARG A 350 -9.66 -15.24 16.17
N TYR A 351 -9.14 -14.05 16.43
CA TYR A 351 -8.49 -13.72 17.70
C TYR A 351 -9.47 -13.15 18.73
N SER A 352 -9.45 -13.70 19.94
CA SER A 352 -10.23 -13.22 21.09
C SER A 352 -9.43 -12.34 22.05
N SER A 353 -8.16 -12.03 21.74
CA SER A 353 -7.33 -11.13 22.54
C SER A 353 -8.00 -9.75 22.68
N LYS A 354 -7.67 -9.02 23.76
CA LYS A 354 -8.02 -7.59 23.85
C LYS A 354 -7.34 -6.86 22.69
N GLY A 355 -7.98 -5.83 22.13
CA GLY A 355 -7.51 -5.16 20.91
C GLY A 355 -8.65 -4.95 19.92
N GLY A 356 -8.34 -4.86 18.63
CA GLY A 356 -9.34 -4.64 17.59
C GLY A 356 -8.67 -4.39 16.24
N HIS A 357 -9.04 -3.29 15.58
CA HIS A 357 -8.65 -2.99 14.20
C HIS A 357 -7.13 -2.96 13.95
N GLU A 358 -6.36 -2.45 14.92
CA GLU A 358 -4.88 -2.38 14.85
C GLU A 358 -4.20 -3.63 15.45
N GLY A 359 -4.95 -4.71 15.63
CA GLY A 359 -4.50 -5.96 16.24
C GLY A 359 -4.69 -6.01 17.76
N ALA A 360 -4.00 -6.96 18.41
CA ALA A 360 -4.06 -7.14 19.87
C ALA A 360 -3.57 -5.87 20.58
N PHE A 361 -4.15 -5.52 21.73
CA PHE A 361 -3.75 -4.36 22.54
C PHE A 361 -2.40 -4.61 23.22
N ASP A 362 -2.22 -5.81 23.78
CA ASP A 362 -0.97 -6.22 24.41
C ASP A 362 0.16 -6.32 23.36
N PRO A 363 1.30 -5.65 23.58
CA PRO A 363 2.41 -5.67 22.62
C PRO A 363 2.97 -7.07 22.37
N SER A 364 3.04 -7.94 23.38
CA SER A 364 3.61 -9.29 23.23
C SER A 364 2.69 -10.19 22.40
N GLU A 365 1.37 -10.12 22.64
CA GLU A 365 0.38 -10.79 21.80
C GLU A 365 0.41 -10.27 20.37
N ARG A 366 0.50 -8.95 20.17
CA ARG A 366 0.58 -8.34 18.83
C ARG A 366 1.81 -8.84 18.07
N ILE A 367 2.97 -8.88 18.72
CA ILE A 367 4.21 -9.43 18.14
C ILE A 367 4.04 -10.91 17.79
N ALA A 368 3.41 -11.70 18.67
CA ALA A 368 3.16 -13.12 18.40
C ALA A 368 2.25 -13.32 17.17
N HIS A 369 1.22 -12.48 17.01
CA HIS A 369 0.32 -12.52 15.85
C HIS A 369 1.05 -12.16 14.54
N GLU A 370 1.84 -11.07 14.52
CA GLU A 370 2.66 -10.70 13.34
C GLU A 370 3.68 -11.78 13.00
N ARG A 371 4.38 -12.32 14.00
CA ARG A 371 5.35 -13.40 13.80
C ARG A 371 4.70 -14.65 13.21
N ARG A 372 3.48 -14.98 13.65
CA ARG A 372 2.70 -16.11 13.13
C ARG A 372 2.33 -15.85 11.67
N LEU A 373 1.83 -14.65 11.35
CA LEU A 373 1.51 -14.22 9.98
C LEU A 373 2.70 -14.41 9.05
N TRP A 374 3.82 -13.76 9.34
CA TRP A 374 4.97 -13.80 8.43
C TRP A 374 5.63 -15.18 8.35
N SER A 375 5.58 -15.99 9.41
CA SER A 375 6.04 -17.39 9.33
C SER A 375 5.14 -18.24 8.42
N TYR A 376 3.80 -18.09 8.54
CA TYR A 376 2.84 -18.78 7.67
C TYR A 376 3.01 -18.38 6.21
N LEU A 377 3.14 -17.08 5.92
CA LEU A 377 3.32 -16.60 4.55
C LEU A 377 4.61 -17.14 3.94
N SER A 378 5.71 -17.13 4.70
CA SER A 378 7.00 -17.62 4.23
C SER A 378 6.97 -19.12 3.94
N GLN A 379 6.21 -19.89 4.72
CA GLN A 379 5.96 -21.30 4.45
C GLN A 379 5.16 -21.47 3.14
N LYS A 380 4.04 -20.77 2.97
CA LYS A 380 3.26 -20.79 1.71
C LYS A 380 4.09 -20.36 0.50
N ALA A 381 4.98 -19.39 0.66
CA ALA A 381 5.90 -18.95 -0.39
C ALA A 381 6.94 -20.04 -0.75
N SER A 382 7.42 -20.81 0.23
CA SER A 382 8.33 -21.92 -0.06
C SER A 382 7.65 -23.07 -0.82
N GLU A 383 6.35 -23.26 -0.64
CA GLU A 383 5.53 -24.27 -1.34
C GLU A 383 5.23 -23.87 -2.80
N THR A 384 5.31 -22.57 -3.13
CA THR A 384 4.99 -22.03 -4.46
C THR A 384 6.21 -21.78 -5.34
N LYS A 385 7.43 -21.87 -4.79
CA LYS A 385 8.66 -21.73 -5.55
C LYS A 385 8.85 -23.00 -6.41
N PRO A 386 9.03 -22.90 -7.74
CA PRO A 386 9.42 -24.07 -8.53
C PRO A 386 10.72 -24.63 -7.95
N GLU A 387 10.80 -25.96 -7.78
CA GLU A 387 12.07 -26.60 -7.44
C GLU A 387 13.13 -26.07 -8.41
N ALA A 388 14.21 -25.48 -7.87
CA ALA A 388 15.36 -25.13 -8.68
C ALA A 388 15.80 -26.43 -9.37
N THR A 389 15.60 -26.50 -10.69
CA THR A 389 16.05 -27.62 -11.51
C THR A 389 17.49 -27.92 -11.11
N GLY A 390 17.71 -29.13 -10.59
CA GLY A 390 18.96 -29.54 -9.98
C GLY A 390 20.16 -29.17 -10.86
N SER A 391 21.25 -28.78 -10.20
CA SER A 391 22.56 -28.65 -10.84
C SER A 391 22.80 -29.85 -11.76
N PRO A 392 23.23 -29.66 -13.02
CA PRO A 392 23.80 -30.76 -13.76
C PRO A 392 25.08 -31.20 -13.03
N CYS A 393 25.21 -32.52 -12.87
CA CYS A 393 26.34 -33.21 -12.24
C CYS A 393 27.72 -32.68 -12.66
#